data_AF-A0A8T5UKM2-F1
#
_entry.id   AF-A0A8T5UKM2-F1
#
_cell.length_a   1.000
_cell.length_b   1.000
_cell.length_c   1.000
_cell.angle_alpha   90.00
_cell.angle_beta   90.00
_cell.angle_gamma   90.00
#
_symmetry.space_group_name_H-M   'P 1'
#
loop_
_entity.id
_entity.type
_entity.pdbx_description
1 polymer ?
#
loop_
_entity_poly.entity_id
_entity_poly.type
_entity_poly.pdbx_seq_one_letter_code
_entity_poly.pdbx_strand_id
1 'polypeptide(L)' 'MEIDMNNNATEPTFDSSDMEDIINVRAVISCPSGDYKKKFKNQFPRKDLELMVVAFKIFDFMTCSKCGELLNLNLEFEI' A
#
# COMPACT_ATOMS: atom_id res chain seq x y z
N MET A 1 10.76 34.31 1.62
CA MET A 1 11.58 33.10 1.43
C MET A 1 10.97 32.37 0.26
N GLU A 2 11.59 32.51 -0.91
CA GLU A 2 11.21 31.79 -2.11
C GLU A 2 11.85 30.39 -2.00
N ILE A 3 11.05 29.34 -2.22
CA ILE A 3 11.52 27.96 -2.16
C ILE A 3 11.70 27.49 -3.59
N ASP A 4 12.95 27.39 -4.02
CA ASP A 4 13.33 26.81 -5.32
C ASP A 4 12.90 25.34 -5.37
N MET A 5 11.98 25.01 -6.29
CA MET A 5 11.63 23.62 -6.62
C MET A 5 12.71 23.03 -7.52
N ASN A 6 13.65 22.30 -6.93
CA ASN A 6 14.61 21.49 -7.68
C ASN A 6 13.93 20.18 -8.13
N ASN A 7 13.50 20.13 -9.39
CA ASN A 7 12.88 18.98 -10.06
C ASN A 7 13.91 17.86 -10.40
N ASN A 8 14.69 17.41 -9.43
CA ASN A 8 15.48 16.18 -9.56
C ASN A 8 14.82 15.07 -8.75
N ALA A 9 13.65 14.63 -9.21
CA ALA A 9 13.14 13.31 -8.84
C ALA A 9 13.99 12.29 -9.61
N THR A 10 15.12 11.89 -9.02
CA THR A 10 15.84 10.71 -9.47
C THR A 10 14.89 9.53 -9.32
N GLU A 11 14.37 9.02 -10.44
CA GLU A 11 13.65 7.75 -10.40
C GLU A 11 14.60 6.70 -9.81
N PRO A 12 14.18 5.92 -8.81
CA PRO A 12 15.04 4.91 -8.22
C PRO A 12 15.36 3.88 -9.31
N THR A 13 16.59 3.91 -9.81
CA THR A 13 17.14 2.87 -10.66
C THR A 13 17.33 1.63 -9.79
N PHE A 14 16.42 0.67 -9.92
CA PHE A 14 16.54 -0.64 -9.30
C PHE A 14 17.61 -1.44 -10.07
N ASP A 15 18.70 -1.80 -9.38
CA ASP A 15 19.70 -2.70 -9.93
C ASP A 15 19.06 -4.08 -10.19
N SER A 16 19.51 -4.78 -11.24
CA SER A 16 18.91 -6.03 -11.68
C SER A 16 18.99 -7.19 -10.66
N SER A 17 19.83 -7.06 -9.63
CA SER A 17 19.88 -7.97 -8.47
C SER A 17 18.77 -7.72 -7.44
N ASP A 18 18.13 -6.55 -7.45
CA ASP A 18 17.05 -6.22 -6.51
C ASP A 18 15.71 -6.84 -6.93
N MET A 19 15.59 -7.37 -8.16
CA MET A 19 14.37 -8.00 -8.66
C MET A 19 14.03 -9.32 -7.96
N GLU A 20 15.02 -10.05 -7.41
CA GLU A 20 14.80 -11.31 -6.68
C GLU A 20 14.20 -11.09 -5.29
N ASP A 21 14.18 -9.85 -4.79
CA ASP A 21 13.72 -9.52 -3.44
C ASP A 21 12.49 -8.57 -3.46
N ILE A 22 11.75 -8.55 -4.57
CA ILE A 22 10.50 -7.80 -4.69
C ILE A 22 9.33 -8.64 -4.18
N ILE A 23 8.53 -8.07 -3.30
CA ILE A 23 7.29 -8.67 -2.82
C ILE A 23 6.13 -8.08 -3.59
N ASN A 24 5.31 -8.95 -4.17
CA ASN A 24 4.05 -8.58 -4.79
C ASN A 24 2.94 -8.69 -3.75
N VAL A 25 2.20 -7.59 -3.55
CA VAL A 25 1.09 -7.56 -2.59
C VAL A 25 -0.18 -7.11 -3.27
N ARG A 26 -1.24 -7.87 -3.06
CA ARG A 26 -2.60 -7.46 -3.39
C ARG A 26 -3.35 -7.13 -2.12
N ALA A 27 -3.74 -5.87 -1.98
CA ALA A 27 -4.61 -5.42 -0.90
C ALA A 27 -6.06 -5.38 -1.39
N VAL A 28 -6.96 -6.00 -0.64
CA VAL A 28 -8.40 -5.97 -0.89
C VAL A 28 -9.07 -5.33 0.32
N ILE A 29 -9.66 -4.16 0.11
CA ILE A 29 -10.47 -3.47 1.11
C ILE A 29 -11.93 -3.74 0.79
N SER A 30 -12.71 -4.17 1.77
CA SER A 30 -14.14 -4.44 1.60
C SER A 30 -14.96 -4.06 2.81
N CYS A 31 -16.19 -3.62 2.58
CA CYS A 31 -17.19 -3.45 3.64
C CYS A 31 -17.81 -4.81 4.00
N PRO A 32 -17.97 -5.17 5.28
CA PRO A 32 -18.59 -6.44 5.67
C PRO A 32 -20.09 -6.50 5.37
N SER A 33 -20.83 -5.40 5.56
CA SER A 33 -22.29 -5.36 5.34
C SER A 33 -22.75 -4.66 4.05
N GLY A 34 -21.84 -4.33 3.13
CA GLY A 34 -22.21 -3.65 1.89
C GLY A 34 -21.33 -4.00 0.69
N ASP A 35 -21.67 -3.45 -0.47
CA ASP A 35 -21.03 -3.83 -1.73
C ASP A 35 -19.68 -3.15 -2.00
N TYR A 36 -19.21 -2.30 -1.07
CA TYR A 36 -17.94 -1.61 -1.24
C TYR A 36 -16.79 -2.61 -1.26
N LYS A 37 -16.05 -2.65 -2.36
CA LYS A 37 -14.83 -3.43 -2.51
C LYS A 37 -13.85 -2.71 -3.43
N LYS A 38 -12.61 -2.56 -2.98
CA LYS A 38 -11.53 -1.97 -3.76
C LYS A 38 -10.29 -2.85 -3.67
N LYS A 39 -9.63 -3.03 -4.81
CA LYS A 39 -8.42 -3.86 -4.93
C LYS A 39 -7.26 -2.99 -5.37
N PHE A 40 -6.11 -3.19 -4.75
CA PHE A 40 -4.85 -2.52 -5.07
C PHE A 40 -3.78 -3.58 -5.26
N LYS A 41 -2.89 -3.34 -6.21
CA LYS A 41 -1.66 -4.11 -6.38
C LYS A 41 -0.51 -3.18 -6.07
N ASN A 42 0.38 -3.61 -5.20
CA ASN A 42 1.62 -2.92 -4.86
C ASN A 42 2.78 -3.88 -5.00
N GLN A 43 3.94 -3.31 -5.27
CA GLN A 43 5.21 -4.03 -5.32
C GLN A 43 6.20 -3.21 -4.51
N PHE A 44 6.97 -3.87 -3.66
CA PHE A 44 8.01 -3.20 -2.88
C PHE A 44 9.17 -4.16 -2.61
N PRO A 45 10.41 -3.65 -2.46
CA PRO A 45 11.53 -4.44 -1.98
C PRO A 45 11.26 -5.01 -0.59
N ARG A 46 11.63 -6.26 -0.32
CA ARG A 46 11.42 -6.94 0.97
C ARG A 46 11.95 -6.15 2.16
N LYS A 47 13.06 -5.42 1.99
CA LYS A 47 13.62 -4.52 3.02
C LYS A 47 12.65 -3.44 3.53
N ASP A 48 11.66 -3.06 2.72
CA ASP A 48 10.69 -2.02 3.05
C ASP A 48 9.38 -2.59 3.66
N LEU A 49 9.30 -3.90 3.89
CA LEU A 49 8.11 -4.57 4.42
C LEU A 49 7.71 -4.04 5.81
N GLU A 50 8.67 -3.63 6.64
CA GLU A 50 8.38 -3.04 7.96
C GLU A 50 7.64 -1.70 7.83
N LEU A 51 7.98 -0.88 6.83
CA LEU A 51 7.31 0.40 6.58
C LEU A 51 5.86 0.19 6.14
N MET A 52 5.59 -0.87 5.39
CA MET A 52 4.24 -1.27 4.98
C MET A 52 3.35 -1.57 6.21
N VAL A 53 3.87 -2.25 7.24
CA VAL A 53 3.12 -2.58 8.46
C VAL A 53 2.63 -1.31 9.17
N VAL A 54 3.45 -0.26 9.23
CA VAL A 54 3.07 1.02 9.85
C VAL A 54 1.96 1.69 9.05
N ALA A 55 2.08 1.73 7.72
CA ALA A 55 1.06 2.31 6.85
C ALA A 55 -0.29 1.58 6.97
N PHE A 56 -0.27 0.27 7.22
CA PHE A 56 -1.50 -0.53 7.32
C PHE A 56 -2.30 -0.32 8.60
N LYS A 57 -1.69 0.16 9.69
CA LYS A 57 -2.43 0.49 10.92
C LYS A 57 -3.50 1.57 10.73
N ILE A 58 -3.39 2.38 9.68
CA ILE A 58 -4.40 3.40 9.35
C ILE A 58 -5.72 2.73 8.94
N PHE A 59 -5.67 1.55 8.30
CA PHE A 59 -6.86 0.83 7.85
C PHE A 59 -7.72 0.31 9.00
N ASP A 60 -7.13 0.05 10.18
CA ASP A 60 -7.85 -0.41 11.38
C ASP A 60 -8.94 0.59 11.83
N PHE A 61 -8.82 1.85 11.42
CA PHE A 61 -9.75 2.92 11.77
C PHE A 61 -10.61 3.40 10.60
N MET A 62 -10.46 2.78 9.41
CA MET A 62 -11.26 3.17 8.25
C MET A 62 -12.66 2.58 8.33
N THR A 63 -13.67 3.42 8.12
CA THR A 63 -15.08 3.02 8.12
C THR A 63 -15.70 3.16 6.73
N CYS A 64 -16.72 2.35 6.46
CA CYS A 64 -17.53 2.48 5.26
C CYS A 64 -18.39 3.75 5.36
N SER A 65 -18.33 4.62 4.34
CA SER A 65 -19.11 5.85 4.31
C SER A 65 -20.62 5.66 4.23
N LYS A 66 -21.10 4.45 3.90
CA LYS A 66 -22.53 4.13 3.77
C LYS A 66 -23.13 3.55 5.05
N CYS A 67 -22.48 2.54 5.64
CA CYS A 67 -23.01 1.84 6.82
C CYS A 67 -22.27 2.16 8.12
N GLY A 68 -21.13 2.86 8.07
CA GLY A 68 -20.33 3.22 9.24
C GLY A 68 -19.49 2.10 9.85
N GLU A 69 -19.61 0.86 9.37
CA GLU A 69 -18.82 -0.27 9.85
C GLU A 69 -17.34 -0.16 9.47
N LEU A 70 -16.47 -0.80 10.25
CA LEU A 70 -15.06 -0.91 9.93
C LEU A 70 -14.83 -1.69 8.63
N LEU A 71 -13.92 -1.19 7.80
CA LEU A 71 -13.53 -1.85 6.56
C LEU A 71 -12.59 -3.03 6.88
N ASN A 72 -12.82 -4.15 6.19
CA ASN A 72 -11.93 -5.30 6.23
C ASN A 72 -10.80 -5.09 5.22
N LEU A 73 -9.55 -5.25 5.66
CA LEU A 73 -8.37 -5.30 4.81
C LEU A 73 -7.84 -6.73 4.74
N ASN A 74 -7.79 -7.29 3.53
CA ASN A 74 -7.15 -8.57 3.24
C ASN A 74 -5.90 -8.34 2.40
N LEU A 75 -4.78 -8.94 2.81
CA LEU A 75 -3.50 -8.84 2.12
C LEU A 75 -3.13 -10.22 1.57
N GLU A 76 -2.95 -10.31 0.26
CA GLU A 76 -2.42 -11.49 -0.41
C GLU A 76 -0.98 -11.18 -0.83
N PHE A 77 -0.02 -11.94 -0.30
CA PHE A 77 1.39 -11.81 -0.66
C PHE A 77 1.75 -12.93 -1.64
N GLU A 78 2.30 -12.56 -2.80
CA GLU A 78 2.93 -13.47 -3.75
C GLU A 78 4.44 -13.30 -3.57
N ILE A 79 5.07 -14.28 -2.92
CA ILE A 79 6.50 -14.34 -2.60
C ILE A 79 7.16 -15.39 -3.49
#